data_AF-A0A9W4WPT5-F1
#
_entry.id   AF-A0A9W4WPT5-F1
#
_cell.length_a   1.000
_cell.length_b   1.000
_cell.length_c   1.000
_cell.angle_alpha   90.00
_cell.angle_beta   90.00
_cell.angle_gamma   90.00
#
_symmetry.space_group_name_H-M   'P 1'
#
loop_
_entity.id
_entity.type
_entity.pdbx_description
1 polymer ?
#
loop_
_entity_poly.entity_id
_entity_poly.type
_entity_poly.pdbx_seq_one_letter_code
_entity_poly.pdbx_strand_id
1 'polypeptide(L)'
;MKGKKKDTDKEGTIWGSGKEVEKKKDYMGAIKIKITAKEDFFSSFLKLPGCIPIDIRVCLRRYYSHSEVEEKRSLKFFLKKCDLDTKADMPYDKICITLPGAFVKLSQINDYRGVTFIAHVSLFNSHYRANRMKIRNLLDAYAFKRDMIFSSRVCENIEKGKYPTRSVRHNNKFEKKGLVPVVLEDLSNKKLKFKARLAPLGKKKQHLGKIISLAKKRGKRVPESLNSEYSSVCFDYDYWDSKQKALKLYINTFYGKAGNSKSPIFLCELAGGTTSAGKYNLNLVVEFVTKKRFRIKYGDTNSLYLICSNKYYEKCDEAFFRKDLFKEVYWTEMVNITMIVMKSLRNQVNAYLEIKNGTSYLSI
;
A
#
# COMPACT_ATOMS: atom_id res chain seq x y z
N MET A 1 -57.90 -49.45 -21.97
CA MET A 1 -56.83 -50.45 -21.75
C MET A 1 -55.54 -49.72 -21.41
N LYS A 2 -54.88 -50.14 -20.31
CA LYS A 2 -53.60 -49.68 -19.72
C LYS A 2 -53.57 -48.19 -19.31
N GLY A 3 -53.42 -47.80 -18.05
CA GLY A 3 -53.11 -48.52 -16.83
C GLY A 3 -52.55 -47.51 -15.83
N LYS A 4 -53.23 -47.35 -14.69
CA LYS A 4 -52.85 -46.51 -13.56
C LYS A 4 -51.42 -46.81 -13.08
N LYS A 5 -50.68 -45.77 -12.70
CA LYS A 5 -49.79 -45.81 -11.53
C LYS A 5 -50.09 -44.58 -10.68
N LYS A 6 -50.38 -44.84 -9.42
CA LYS A 6 -50.83 -43.92 -8.39
C LYS A 6 -49.78 -43.94 -7.27
N ASP A 7 -49.64 -42.80 -6.60
CA ASP A 7 -49.05 -42.58 -5.27
C ASP A 7 -47.51 -42.76 -5.18
N THR A 8 -46.70 -41.96 -4.48
CA THR A 8 -46.80 -40.96 -3.39
C THR A 8 -45.56 -40.02 -3.54
N ASP A 9 -45.44 -38.76 -3.10
CA ASP A 9 -45.71 -38.15 -1.79
C ASP A 9 -45.95 -36.64 -1.95
N LYS A 10 -46.88 -36.14 -1.15
CA LYS A 10 -47.12 -34.72 -0.92
C LYS A 10 -46.28 -34.28 0.27
N GLU A 11 -45.44 -33.27 0.10
CA GLU A 11 -45.18 -32.31 1.18
C GLU A 11 -45.33 -30.90 0.60
N GLY A 12 -46.54 -30.37 0.77
CA GLY A 12 -46.83 -28.97 0.51
C GLY A 12 -46.15 -28.11 1.56
N THR A 13 -45.24 -27.24 1.14
CA THR A 13 -44.86 -26.09 1.95
C THR A 13 -45.66 -24.88 1.46
N ILE A 14 -46.65 -24.53 2.27
CA ILE A 14 -47.51 -23.36 2.16
C ILE A 14 -46.62 -22.11 2.17
N TRP A 15 -46.65 -21.33 1.08
CA TRP A 15 -46.01 -20.01 1.04
C TRP A 15 -46.74 -19.07 2.00
N GLY A 16 -46.12 -18.85 3.16
CA GLY A 16 -46.52 -17.85 4.12
C GLY A 16 -46.46 -16.44 3.51
N SER A 17 -47.60 -15.76 3.64
CA SER A 17 -47.93 -14.37 3.36
C SER A 17 -46.81 -13.31 3.42
N GLY A 18 -46.92 -12.30 2.55
CA GLY A 18 -45.95 -11.22 2.27
C GLY A 18 -45.40 -10.37 3.42
N LYS A 19 -45.77 -10.61 4.68
CA LYS A 19 -45.17 -9.92 5.86
C LYS A 19 -43.77 -10.43 6.22
N GLU A 20 -43.45 -11.70 5.98
CA GLU A 20 -42.10 -12.23 6.22
C GLU A 20 -41.07 -11.77 5.17
N VAL A 21 -41.52 -11.56 3.94
CA VAL A 21 -40.68 -11.06 2.83
C VAL A 21 -40.35 -9.58 3.03
N GLU A 22 -41.24 -8.79 3.62
CA GLU A 22 -40.98 -7.40 4.02
C GLU A 22 -39.99 -7.30 5.20
N LYS A 23 -40.18 -8.10 6.26
CA LYS A 23 -39.22 -8.14 7.40
C LYS A 23 -37.80 -8.57 6.99
N LYS A 24 -37.66 -9.43 5.98
CA LYS A 24 -36.34 -9.83 5.43
C LYS A 24 -35.60 -8.67 4.74
N LYS A 25 -36.30 -7.63 4.26
CA LYS A 25 -35.64 -6.49 3.58
C LYS A 25 -34.90 -5.55 4.56
N ASP A 26 -35.35 -5.41 5.80
CA ASP A 26 -34.75 -4.48 6.76
C ASP A 26 -33.34 -4.91 7.21
N TYR A 27 -33.15 -6.22 7.37
CA TYR A 27 -31.85 -6.81 7.73
C TYR A 27 -30.91 -6.94 6.54
N MET A 28 -31.36 -6.79 5.30
CA MET A 28 -30.48 -6.85 4.15
C MET A 28 -29.94 -5.46 3.81
N GLY A 29 -28.62 -5.33 3.89
CA GLY A 29 -27.88 -4.17 3.39
C GLY A 29 -27.30 -4.45 2.02
N ALA A 30 -27.26 -3.42 1.17
CA ALA A 30 -26.47 -3.44 -0.05
C ALA A 30 -25.64 -2.15 -0.13
N ILE A 31 -24.35 -2.28 -0.40
CA ILE A 31 -23.45 -1.13 -0.57
C ILE A 31 -22.66 -1.28 -1.85
N LYS A 32 -22.61 -0.18 -2.61
CA LYS A 32 -21.72 -0.01 -3.74
C LYS A 32 -20.30 0.31 -3.27
N ILE A 33 -19.36 -0.57 -3.60
CA ILE A 33 -17.96 -0.49 -3.22
C ILE A 33 -17.13 -0.20 -4.46
N LYS A 34 -16.27 0.82 -4.37
CA LYS A 34 -15.28 1.09 -5.41
C LYS A 34 -14.09 0.11 -5.27
N ILE A 35 -13.83 -0.68 -6.30
CA ILE A 35 -12.67 -1.59 -6.35
C ILE A 35 -11.50 -0.87 -7.03
N THR A 36 -11.71 -0.35 -8.23
CA THR A 36 -10.71 0.41 -8.98
C THR A 36 -11.28 1.75 -9.45
N ALA A 37 -10.50 2.56 -10.17
CA ALA A 37 -10.99 3.83 -10.72
C ALA A 37 -12.19 3.64 -11.66
N LYS A 38 -12.22 2.52 -12.39
CA LYS A 38 -13.18 2.17 -13.44
C LYS A 38 -14.23 1.15 -13.00
N GLU A 39 -14.00 0.43 -11.91
CA GLU A 39 -14.84 -0.68 -11.50
C GLU A 39 -15.43 -0.50 -10.09
N ASP A 40 -16.74 -0.67 -10.03
CA ASP A 40 -17.53 -0.73 -8.82
C ASP A 40 -18.14 -2.13 -8.64
N PHE A 41 -18.41 -2.52 -7.40
CA PHE A 41 -19.01 -3.79 -7.04
C PHE A 41 -20.12 -3.58 -6.01
N PHE A 42 -21.26 -4.23 -6.19
CA PHE A 42 -22.33 -4.22 -5.22
C PHE A 42 -22.17 -5.42 -4.29
N SER A 43 -21.96 -5.14 -3.00
CA SER A 43 -21.92 -6.17 -1.96
C SER A 43 -23.22 -6.11 -1.17
N SER A 44 -23.95 -7.21 -1.16
CA SER A 44 -25.10 -7.43 -0.29
C SER A 44 -24.66 -8.20 0.95
N PHE A 45 -25.18 -7.81 2.11
CA PHE A 45 -24.83 -8.43 3.39
C PHE A 45 -25.97 -8.31 4.38
N LEU A 46 -25.97 -9.19 5.38
CA LEU A 46 -26.90 -9.13 6.50
C LEU A 46 -26.39 -8.11 7.53
N LYS A 47 -27.26 -7.17 7.91
CA LYS A 47 -27.04 -6.21 8.99
C LYS A 47 -27.29 -6.91 10.31
N LEU A 48 -26.22 -7.40 10.92
CA LEU A 48 -26.23 -7.99 12.25
C LEU A 48 -25.61 -7.00 13.24
N PRO A 49 -26.34 -6.54 14.28
CA PRO A 49 -25.78 -5.70 15.32
C PRO A 49 -24.56 -6.36 15.97
N GLY A 50 -23.49 -5.60 16.20
CA GLY A 50 -22.24 -6.11 16.78
C GLY A 50 -21.32 -6.85 15.79
N CYS A 51 -21.80 -7.21 14.60
CA CYS A 51 -21.02 -7.90 13.58
C CYS A 51 -20.63 -6.97 12.44
N ILE A 52 -19.43 -7.16 11.90
CA ILE A 52 -18.93 -6.39 10.75
C ILE A 52 -18.88 -7.34 9.55
N PRO A 53 -19.82 -7.22 8.60
CA PRO A 53 -19.75 -8.01 7.38
C PRO A 53 -18.54 -7.55 6.57
N ILE A 54 -17.72 -8.51 6.11
CA ILE A 54 -16.59 -8.24 5.21
C ILE A 54 -16.69 -9.20 4.05
N ASP A 55 -16.80 -8.64 2.85
CA ASP A 55 -16.87 -9.43 1.63
C ASP A 55 -15.45 -9.80 1.17
N ILE A 56 -15.08 -11.07 1.37
CA ILE A 56 -13.75 -11.60 1.02
C ILE A 56 -13.48 -11.47 -0.48
N ARG A 57 -14.53 -11.49 -1.33
CA ARG A 57 -14.34 -11.33 -2.78
C ARG A 57 -13.86 -9.93 -3.11
N VAL A 58 -14.39 -8.91 -2.45
CA VAL A 58 -13.96 -7.51 -2.61
C VAL A 58 -12.51 -7.35 -2.18
N CYS A 59 -12.17 -7.96 -1.05
CA CYS A 59 -10.83 -8.03 -0.49
C CYS A 59 -9.81 -8.62 -1.46
N LEU A 60 -10.10 -9.78 -2.04
CA LEU A 60 -9.23 -10.45 -3.02
C LEU A 60 -9.07 -9.62 -4.30
N ARG A 61 -10.17 -9.04 -4.79
CA ARG A 61 -10.17 -8.20 -6.01
C ARG A 61 -9.40 -6.89 -5.86
N ARG A 62 -9.31 -6.35 -4.64
CA ARG A 62 -8.46 -5.18 -4.37
C ARG A 62 -6.98 -5.54 -4.23
N TYR A 63 -6.70 -6.77 -3.79
CA TYR A 63 -5.35 -7.25 -3.55
C TYR A 63 -4.63 -7.64 -4.85
N TYR A 64 -5.31 -8.39 -5.73
CA TYR A 64 -4.75 -8.80 -7.01
C TYR A 64 -4.97 -7.72 -8.08
N SER A 65 -3.93 -7.47 -8.88
CA SER A 65 -3.94 -6.42 -9.90
C SER A 65 -4.93 -6.72 -11.04
N HIS A 66 -5.48 -5.69 -11.67
CA HIS A 66 -6.51 -5.87 -12.72
C HIS A 66 -6.01 -6.70 -13.91
N SER A 67 -4.71 -6.62 -14.24
CA SER A 67 -4.06 -7.43 -15.29
C SER A 67 -3.97 -8.92 -14.95
N GLU A 68 -4.02 -9.30 -13.68
CA GLU A 68 -4.08 -10.72 -13.26
C GLU A 68 -5.52 -11.25 -13.18
N VAL A 69 -6.52 -10.36 -13.14
CA VAL A 69 -7.93 -10.68 -12.87
C VAL A 69 -8.80 -10.62 -14.14
N GLU A 70 -8.20 -10.26 -15.29
CA GLU A 70 -8.94 -10.03 -16.54
C GLU A 70 -9.69 -11.26 -17.08
N GLU A 71 -9.33 -12.48 -16.69
CA GLU A 71 -10.00 -13.67 -17.22
C GLU A 71 -10.71 -14.56 -16.19
N LYS A 72 -10.49 -14.41 -14.86
CA LYS A 72 -11.10 -15.33 -13.88
C LYS A 72 -11.47 -14.63 -12.55
N ARG A 73 -12.70 -14.10 -12.48
CA ARG A 73 -13.32 -13.51 -11.26
C ARG A 73 -13.87 -14.54 -10.27
N SER A 74 -13.52 -15.81 -10.42
CA SER A 74 -14.07 -16.92 -9.65
C SER A 74 -13.31 -17.12 -8.34
N LEU A 75 -14.01 -17.59 -7.30
CA LEU A 75 -13.37 -17.94 -6.03
C LEU A 75 -12.30 -19.04 -6.23
N LYS A 76 -12.54 -19.99 -7.15
CA LYS A 76 -11.58 -21.05 -7.52
C LYS A 76 -10.23 -20.49 -7.99
N PHE A 77 -10.26 -19.40 -8.77
CA PHE A 77 -9.03 -18.74 -9.23
C PHE A 77 -8.24 -18.14 -8.06
N PHE A 78 -8.91 -17.41 -7.17
CA PHE A 78 -8.25 -16.81 -6.01
C PHE A 78 -7.75 -17.86 -5.00
N LEU A 79 -8.50 -18.95 -4.79
CA LEU A 79 -8.06 -20.06 -3.94
C LEU A 79 -6.78 -20.71 -4.48
N LYS A 80 -6.72 -20.97 -5.79
CA LYS A 80 -5.50 -21.49 -6.44
C LYS A 80 -4.31 -20.53 -6.27
N LYS A 81 -4.52 -19.22 -6.37
CA LYS A 81 -3.47 -18.20 -6.14
C LYS A 81 -2.98 -18.15 -4.69
N CYS A 82 -3.81 -18.56 -3.74
CA CYS A 82 -3.47 -18.63 -2.32
C CYS A 82 -2.91 -20.02 -1.90
N ASP A 83 -2.61 -20.91 -2.87
CA ASP A 83 -2.21 -22.30 -2.66
C ASP A 83 -3.23 -23.08 -1.79
N LEU A 84 -4.52 -22.87 -2.06
CA LEU A 84 -5.63 -23.54 -1.38
C LEU A 84 -6.41 -24.42 -2.36
N ASP A 85 -6.93 -25.53 -1.84
CA ASP A 85 -7.75 -26.47 -2.60
C ASP A 85 -9.03 -25.82 -3.12
N THR A 86 -9.61 -26.42 -4.17
CA THR A 86 -10.83 -25.88 -4.76
C THR A 86 -12.02 -26.10 -3.83
N LYS A 87 -13.01 -25.20 -3.87
CA LYS A 87 -14.20 -25.27 -3.01
C LYS A 87 -14.93 -26.63 -3.13
N ALA A 88 -14.90 -27.26 -4.29
CA ALA A 88 -15.59 -28.54 -4.54
C ALA A 88 -14.88 -29.72 -3.87
N ASP A 89 -13.55 -29.63 -3.68
CA ASP A 89 -12.73 -30.71 -3.13
C ASP A 89 -12.58 -30.60 -1.61
N MET A 90 -13.16 -29.55 -1.00
CA MET A 90 -12.99 -29.21 0.40
C MET A 90 -14.24 -29.57 1.21
N PRO A 91 -14.12 -30.35 2.30
CA PRO A 91 -15.19 -30.56 3.27
C PRO A 91 -15.75 -29.23 3.79
N TYR A 92 -17.06 -29.14 4.04
CA TYR A 92 -17.72 -27.90 4.46
C TYR A 92 -17.09 -27.26 5.71
N ASP A 93 -16.67 -28.07 6.69
CA ASP A 93 -16.00 -27.59 7.90
C ASP A 93 -14.65 -26.95 7.59
N LYS A 94 -13.92 -27.51 6.62
CA LYS A 94 -12.65 -26.95 6.15
C LYS A 94 -12.86 -25.65 5.38
N ILE A 95 -13.95 -25.49 4.62
CA ILE A 95 -14.24 -24.23 3.91
C ILE A 95 -14.42 -23.08 4.91
N CYS A 96 -15.13 -23.33 6.01
CA CYS A 96 -15.40 -22.35 7.06
C CYS A 96 -14.12 -21.84 7.73
N ILE A 97 -13.08 -22.67 7.81
CA ILE A 97 -11.78 -22.33 8.39
C ILE A 97 -10.82 -21.74 7.34
N THR A 98 -10.86 -22.27 6.12
CA THR A 98 -9.86 -21.98 5.08
C THR A 98 -10.04 -20.60 4.45
N LEU A 99 -11.28 -20.13 4.28
CA LEU A 99 -11.55 -18.78 3.76
C LEU A 99 -11.10 -17.67 4.74
N PRO A 100 -11.42 -17.74 6.04
CA PRO A 100 -10.79 -16.87 7.03
C PRO A 100 -9.27 -17.04 7.10
N GLY A 101 -8.74 -18.25 6.96
CA GLY A 101 -7.31 -18.52 6.90
C GLY A 101 -6.59 -17.80 5.75
N ALA A 102 -7.20 -17.76 4.56
CA ALA A 102 -6.71 -16.96 3.43
C ALA A 102 -6.72 -15.46 3.76
N PHE A 103 -7.76 -15.00 4.44
CA PHE A 103 -7.92 -13.60 4.83
C PHE A 103 -6.89 -13.16 5.89
N VAL A 104 -6.53 -14.05 6.81
CA VAL A 104 -5.45 -13.87 7.79
C VAL A 104 -4.08 -13.91 7.11
N LYS A 105 -3.83 -14.87 6.20
CA LYS A 105 -2.59 -14.96 5.41
C LYS A 105 -2.33 -13.68 4.60
N LEU A 106 -3.38 -13.05 4.07
CA LEU A 106 -3.27 -11.81 3.29
C LEU A 106 -3.14 -10.55 4.15
N SER A 107 -3.16 -10.65 5.49
CA SER A 107 -3.03 -9.53 6.44
C SER A 107 -4.01 -8.36 6.22
N GLN A 108 -5.10 -8.55 5.48
CA GLN A 108 -6.00 -7.44 5.10
C GLN A 108 -6.76 -6.84 6.29
N ILE A 109 -7.05 -7.64 7.32
CA ILE A 109 -7.63 -7.12 8.56
C ILE A 109 -6.68 -6.13 9.22
N ASN A 110 -5.38 -6.41 9.21
CA ASN A 110 -4.37 -5.52 9.78
C ASN A 110 -4.28 -4.22 8.98
N ASP A 111 -4.36 -4.29 7.64
CA ASP A 111 -4.47 -3.09 6.80
C ASP A 111 -5.70 -2.25 7.17
N TYR A 112 -6.87 -2.87 7.28
CA TYR A 112 -8.11 -2.18 7.66
C TYR A 112 -8.02 -1.58 9.07
N ARG A 113 -7.46 -2.31 10.04
CA ARG A 113 -7.21 -1.81 11.39
C ARG A 113 -6.21 -0.65 11.42
N GLY A 114 -5.17 -0.68 10.58
CA GLY A 114 -4.24 0.43 10.43
C GLY A 114 -4.94 1.67 9.89
N VAL A 115 -5.79 1.49 8.88
CA VAL A 115 -6.61 2.54 8.25
C VAL A 115 -7.61 3.14 9.25
N THR A 116 -8.31 2.32 10.02
CA THR A 116 -9.25 2.82 11.06
C THR A 116 -8.54 3.61 12.14
N PHE A 117 -7.41 3.09 12.63
CA PHE A 117 -6.61 3.74 13.66
C PHE A 117 -6.09 5.11 13.22
N ILE A 118 -5.66 5.23 11.96
CA ILE A 118 -5.13 6.50 11.43
C ILE A 118 -6.26 7.50 11.18
N ALA A 119 -7.35 7.10 10.51
CA ALA A 119 -8.37 8.03 10.03
C ALA A 119 -9.58 8.20 10.94
N HIS A 120 -9.58 7.59 12.12
CA HIS A 120 -10.70 7.64 13.07
C HIS A 120 -12.04 7.22 12.42
N VAL A 121 -12.01 6.13 11.65
CA VAL A 121 -13.19 5.55 10.99
C VAL A 121 -13.49 4.16 11.55
N SER A 122 -14.75 3.72 11.46
CA SER A 122 -15.12 2.34 11.80
C SER A 122 -14.47 1.32 10.84
N LEU A 123 -14.27 0.08 11.31
CA LEU A 123 -13.73 -1.00 10.49
C LEU A 123 -14.62 -1.29 9.27
N PHE A 124 -15.93 -1.17 9.45
CA PHE A 124 -16.88 -1.22 8.35
C PHE A 124 -16.57 -0.17 7.27
N ASN A 125 -16.42 1.09 7.66
CA ASN A 125 -16.10 2.18 6.74
C ASN A 125 -14.70 2.05 6.11
N SER A 126 -13.76 1.39 6.79
CA SER A 126 -12.45 1.09 6.20
C SER A 126 -12.54 0.16 4.99
N HIS A 127 -13.47 -0.80 5.02
CA HIS A 127 -13.72 -1.76 3.95
C HIS A 127 -14.63 -1.18 2.86
N TYR A 128 -15.80 -0.65 3.23
CA TYR A 128 -16.84 -0.27 2.28
C TYR A 128 -16.66 1.13 1.67
N ARG A 129 -16.06 2.09 2.39
CA ARG A 129 -15.99 3.49 1.94
C ARG A 129 -14.64 3.83 1.30
N ALA A 130 -14.70 4.72 0.31
CA ALA A 130 -13.51 5.22 -0.38
C ALA A 130 -12.63 6.10 0.52
N ASN A 131 -11.33 6.15 0.22
CA ASN A 131 -10.34 6.91 1.01
C ASN A 131 -10.64 8.42 1.11
N ARG A 132 -11.44 8.98 0.20
CA ARG A 132 -11.89 10.40 0.26
C ARG A 132 -12.61 10.70 1.58
N MET A 133 -13.48 9.82 2.05
CA MET A 133 -14.19 10.04 3.31
C MET A 133 -13.22 9.94 4.49
N LYS A 134 -12.33 8.95 4.46
CA LYS A 134 -11.34 8.72 5.51
C LYS A 134 -10.40 9.91 5.72
N ILE A 135 -10.00 10.60 4.64
CA ILE A 135 -9.19 11.82 4.72
C ILE A 135 -9.96 12.98 5.33
N ARG A 136 -11.26 13.10 5.03
CA ARG A 136 -12.10 14.15 5.63
C ARG A 136 -12.19 13.96 7.14
N ASN A 137 -12.55 12.76 7.60
CA ASN A 137 -12.58 12.43 9.03
C ASN A 137 -11.24 12.69 9.71
N LEU A 138 -10.12 12.35 9.04
CA LEU A 138 -8.80 12.66 9.55
C LEU A 138 -8.59 14.17 9.73
N LEU A 139 -8.89 14.97 8.70
CA LEU A 139 -8.77 16.43 8.75
C LEU A 139 -9.68 17.04 9.81
N ASP A 140 -10.92 16.60 9.91
CA ASP A 140 -11.88 17.07 10.89
C ASP A 140 -11.37 16.80 12.31
N ALA A 141 -10.76 15.64 12.56
CA ALA A 141 -10.15 15.32 13.85
C ALA A 141 -8.97 16.24 14.20
N TYR A 142 -8.18 16.68 13.21
CA TYR A 142 -7.11 17.67 13.45
C TYR A 142 -7.63 19.10 13.57
N ALA A 143 -8.66 19.46 12.81
CA ALA A 143 -9.31 20.76 12.87
C ALA A 143 -9.94 20.97 14.26
N PHE A 144 -10.67 19.96 14.75
CA PHE A 144 -11.26 19.95 16.08
C PHE A 144 -10.22 20.15 17.18
N LYS A 145 -9.06 19.47 17.10
CA LYS A 145 -7.95 19.64 18.07
C LYS A 145 -7.29 21.02 18.06
N ARG A 146 -7.62 21.85 17.07
CA ARG A 146 -7.06 23.20 16.88
C ARG A 146 -8.13 24.28 16.96
N ASP A 147 -9.34 23.92 17.40
CA ASP A 147 -10.50 24.81 17.45
C ASP A 147 -10.78 25.48 16.09
N MET A 148 -10.56 24.73 15.00
CA MET A 148 -10.81 25.17 13.63
C MET A 148 -12.07 24.52 13.07
N ILE A 149 -12.83 25.28 12.28
CA ILE A 149 -13.96 24.76 11.51
C ILE A 149 -13.53 24.59 10.05
N PHE A 150 -13.85 23.44 9.46
CA PHE A 150 -13.53 23.13 8.07
C PHE A 150 -14.80 23.09 7.21
N SER A 151 -14.80 23.81 6.08
CA SER A 151 -15.92 23.78 5.13
C SER A 151 -15.91 22.51 4.31
N SER A 152 -17.05 21.83 4.24
CA SER A 152 -17.25 20.65 3.39
C SER A 152 -17.75 20.98 1.98
N ARG A 153 -17.92 22.28 1.67
CA ARG A 153 -18.39 22.75 0.36
C ARG A 153 -17.33 22.51 -0.71
N VAL A 154 -17.77 22.12 -1.89
CA VAL A 154 -16.88 22.02 -3.06
C VAL A 154 -16.68 23.42 -3.63
N CYS A 155 -15.46 23.74 -4.05
CA CYS A 155 -15.20 25.00 -4.74
C CYS A 155 -15.95 25.01 -6.09
N GLU A 156 -16.88 25.95 -6.26
CA GLU A 156 -17.65 26.12 -7.50
C GLU A 156 -16.85 26.95 -8.52
N ASN A 157 -16.08 27.93 -8.05
CA ASN A 157 -15.23 28.80 -8.86
C ASN A 157 -13.82 28.22 -8.96
N ILE A 158 -13.60 27.41 -9.99
CA ILE A 158 -12.27 26.85 -10.28
C ILE A 158 -11.67 27.67 -11.41
N GLU A 159 -10.73 28.56 -11.10
CA GLU A 159 -9.93 29.23 -12.12
C GLU A 159 -9.16 28.18 -12.93
N LYS A 160 -9.41 28.17 -14.25
CA LYS A 160 -8.75 27.27 -15.21
C LYS A 160 -7.48 27.96 -15.71
N GLY A 161 -6.30 27.48 -15.32
CA GLY A 161 -5.03 28.02 -15.79
C GLY A 161 -3.80 27.37 -15.16
N LYS A 162 -2.62 27.60 -15.75
CA LYS A 162 -1.33 27.28 -15.13
C LYS A 162 -1.01 28.38 -14.10
N TYR A 163 -1.15 28.08 -12.82
CA TYR A 163 -0.74 28.99 -11.76
C TYR A 163 0.78 29.14 -11.77
N PRO A 164 1.34 30.38 -11.80
CA PRO A 164 2.74 30.59 -11.48
C PRO A 164 2.94 30.20 -10.01
N THR A 165 3.60 29.06 -9.78
CA THR A 165 3.80 28.50 -8.43
C THR A 165 4.96 29.21 -7.75
N ARG A 166 4.71 30.41 -7.21
CA ARG A 166 5.64 31.07 -6.28
C ARG A 166 5.33 30.55 -4.87
N SER A 167 6.12 29.60 -4.37
CA SER A 167 6.00 29.13 -3.00
C SER A 167 6.71 30.10 -2.05
N VAL A 168 5.97 30.64 -1.08
CA VAL A 168 6.55 31.44 0.01
C VAL A 168 7.15 30.46 1.02
N ARG A 169 8.45 30.61 1.32
CA ARG A 169 9.11 29.81 2.37
C ARG A 169 8.79 30.42 3.73
N HIS A 170 8.11 29.66 4.59
CA HIS A 170 7.81 30.09 5.96
C HIS A 170 8.87 29.64 6.99
N ASN A 171 10.07 29.25 6.53
CA ASN A 171 11.19 28.78 7.36
C ASN A 171 10.80 27.70 8.38
N ASN A 172 9.86 26.82 8.01
CA ASN A 172 9.31 25.76 8.85
C ASN A 172 8.77 26.20 10.23
N LYS A 173 8.47 27.49 10.43
CA LYS A 173 7.89 27.99 11.67
C LYS A 173 6.47 27.44 11.88
N PHE A 174 6.23 26.79 13.02
CA PHE A 174 4.97 26.10 13.31
C PHE A 174 3.74 27.03 13.23
N GLU A 175 3.86 28.24 13.78
CA GLU A 175 2.81 29.27 13.78
C GLU A 175 2.38 29.70 12.37
N LYS A 176 3.26 29.51 11.37
CA LYS A 176 3.01 29.87 9.97
C LYS A 176 2.51 28.69 9.14
N LYS A 177 2.35 27.50 9.73
CA LYS A 177 1.87 26.29 9.04
C LYS A 177 0.35 26.20 9.16
N GLY A 178 -0.32 26.22 8.01
CA GLY A 178 -1.75 25.88 7.93
C GLY A 178 -2.02 24.43 8.36
N LEU A 179 -3.31 24.09 8.53
CA LEU A 179 -3.77 22.77 8.98
C LEU A 179 -3.16 21.62 8.13
N VAL A 180 -3.20 21.77 6.81
CA VAL A 180 -2.78 20.73 5.87
C VAL A 180 -1.28 20.38 5.97
N PRO A 181 -0.34 21.33 5.90
CA PRO A 181 1.08 21.06 6.15
C PRO A 181 1.36 20.34 7.48
N VAL A 182 0.68 20.74 8.56
CA VAL A 182 0.86 20.11 9.87
C VAL A 182 0.41 18.65 9.86
N VAL A 183 -0.76 18.37 9.28
CA VAL A 183 -1.26 17.00 9.16
C VAL A 183 -0.28 16.14 8.36
N LEU A 184 0.21 16.65 7.22
CA LEU A 184 1.18 15.92 6.40
C LEU A 184 2.51 15.67 7.11
N GLU A 185 3.00 16.66 7.87
CA GLU A 185 4.21 16.55 8.67
C GLU A 185 4.07 15.50 9.77
N ASP A 186 2.97 15.52 10.54
CA ASP A 186 2.72 14.51 11.57
C ASP A 186 2.58 13.09 10.98
N LEU A 187 1.83 12.94 9.88
CA LEU A 187 1.73 11.65 9.18
C LEU A 187 3.09 11.15 8.68
N SER A 188 3.94 12.06 8.18
CA SER A 188 5.30 11.74 7.74
C SER A 188 6.16 11.29 8.93
N ASN A 189 6.11 12.00 10.05
CA ASN A 189 6.85 11.67 11.28
C ASN A 189 6.41 10.32 11.86
N LYS A 190 5.10 10.05 11.90
CA LYS A 190 4.56 8.73 12.29
C LYS A 190 5.06 7.61 11.38
N LYS A 191 5.13 7.87 10.07
CA LYS A 191 5.64 6.90 9.09
C LYS A 191 7.12 6.61 9.29
N LEU A 192 7.93 7.62 9.64
CA LEU A 192 9.34 7.44 10.00
C LEU A 192 9.50 6.57 11.26
N LYS A 193 8.69 6.81 12.30
CA LYS A 193 8.66 5.97 13.52
C LYS A 193 8.35 4.50 13.21
N PHE A 194 7.40 4.23 12.31
CA PHE A 194 7.08 2.86 11.91
C PHE A 194 8.20 2.23 11.06
N LYS A 195 8.83 2.98 10.16
CA LYS A 195 10.01 2.50 9.41
C LYS A 195 11.18 2.14 10.34
N ALA A 196 11.40 2.92 11.39
CA ALA A 196 12.44 2.63 12.37
C ALA A 196 12.20 1.30 13.10
N ARG A 197 10.93 0.97 13.42
CA ARG A 197 10.54 -0.33 14.00
C ARG A 197 10.63 -1.49 12.99
N LEU A 198 10.35 -1.23 11.71
CA LEU A 198 10.41 -2.23 10.64
C LEU A 198 11.84 -2.68 10.31
N ALA A 199 12.82 -1.76 10.34
CA ALA A 199 14.20 -2.06 9.98
C ALA A 199 14.83 -3.24 10.76
N PRO A 200 14.77 -3.32 12.10
CA PRO A 200 15.30 -4.46 12.85
C PRO A 200 14.50 -5.75 12.60
N LEU A 201 13.17 -5.65 12.52
CA LEU A 201 12.30 -6.81 12.22
C LEU A 201 12.60 -7.40 10.84
N GLY A 202 12.84 -6.56 9.84
CA GLY A 202 13.21 -6.99 8.49
C GLY A 202 14.55 -7.74 8.46
N LYS A 203 15.55 -7.25 9.20
CA LYS A 203 16.84 -7.95 9.37
C LYS A 203 16.65 -9.31 10.04
N LYS A 204 15.86 -9.37 11.13
CA LYS A 204 15.57 -10.61 11.86
C LYS A 204 14.81 -11.61 10.98
N LYS A 205 13.78 -11.16 10.25
CA LYS A 205 13.01 -11.96 9.28
C LYS A 205 13.93 -12.56 8.21
N GLN A 206 14.81 -11.75 7.62
CA GLN A 206 15.74 -12.23 6.59
C GLN A 206 16.75 -13.24 7.15
N HIS A 207 17.28 -13.01 8.35
CA HIS A 207 18.22 -13.91 9.01
C HIS A 207 17.59 -15.27 9.30
N LEU A 208 16.43 -15.29 9.97
CA LEU A 208 15.70 -16.52 10.27
C LEU A 208 15.28 -17.25 8.98
N GLY A 209 14.82 -16.53 7.96
CA GLY A 209 14.48 -17.11 6.66
C GLY A 209 15.67 -17.80 5.96
N LYS A 210 16.87 -17.22 6.06
CA LYS A 210 18.11 -17.86 5.57
C LYS A 210 18.42 -19.16 6.32
N ILE A 211 18.28 -19.17 7.65
CA ILE A 211 18.50 -20.39 8.46
C ILE A 211 17.51 -21.48 8.08
N ILE A 212 16.22 -21.15 7.98
CA ILE A 212 15.16 -22.10 7.60
C ILE A 212 15.40 -22.67 6.20
N SER A 213 15.72 -21.82 5.22
CA SER A 213 15.98 -22.27 3.85
C SER A 213 17.23 -23.16 3.77
N LEU A 214 18.28 -22.86 4.53
CA LEU A 214 19.50 -23.67 4.59
C LEU A 214 19.26 -25.03 5.27
N ALA A 215 18.48 -25.06 6.36
CA ALA A 215 18.08 -26.30 7.02
C ALA A 215 17.27 -27.21 6.08
N LYS A 216 16.30 -26.63 5.36
CA LYS A 216 15.51 -27.36 4.34
C LYS A 216 16.37 -27.91 3.20
N LYS A 217 17.31 -27.12 2.68
CA LYS A 217 18.26 -27.57 1.64
C LYS A 217 19.15 -28.73 2.09
N ARG A 218 19.48 -28.79 3.38
CA ARG A 218 20.29 -29.86 3.99
C ARG A 218 19.45 -31.07 4.44
N GLY A 219 18.14 -31.10 4.13
CA GLY A 219 17.24 -32.18 4.56
C GLY A 219 17.00 -32.26 6.07
N LYS A 220 17.37 -31.22 6.84
CA LYS A 220 17.25 -31.23 8.30
C LYS A 220 15.85 -30.80 8.74
N ARG A 221 15.31 -31.45 9.76
CA ARG A 221 14.05 -31.04 10.42
C ARG A 221 14.24 -29.67 11.08
N VAL A 222 13.39 -28.71 10.72
CA VAL A 222 13.43 -27.37 11.31
C VAL A 222 12.78 -27.42 12.69
N PRO A 223 13.43 -26.91 13.75
CA PRO A 223 12.84 -26.87 15.09
C PRO A 223 11.52 -26.08 15.12
N GLU A 224 10.52 -26.56 15.85
CA GLU A 224 9.23 -25.89 16.00
C GLU A 224 9.35 -24.51 16.68
N SER A 225 10.28 -24.38 17.62
CA SER A 225 10.63 -23.09 18.25
C SER A 225 11.10 -22.06 17.22
N LEU A 226 11.91 -22.47 16.24
CA LEU A 226 12.41 -21.58 15.20
C LEU A 226 11.32 -21.20 14.20
N ASN A 227 10.42 -22.13 13.87
CA ASN A 227 9.26 -21.85 13.00
C ASN A 227 8.25 -20.91 13.67
N SER A 228 7.98 -21.09 14.96
CA SER A 228 7.10 -20.21 15.72
C SER A 228 7.68 -18.81 15.89
N GLU A 229 8.98 -18.70 16.20
CA GLU A 229 9.68 -17.41 16.23
C GLU A 229 9.64 -16.71 14.87
N TYR A 230 9.94 -17.43 13.78
CA TYR A 230 9.87 -16.87 12.43
C TYR A 230 8.45 -16.39 12.09
N SER A 231 7.42 -17.16 12.45
CA SER A 231 6.03 -16.81 12.21
C SER A 231 5.61 -15.57 13.00
N SER A 232 6.02 -15.45 14.26
CA SER A 232 5.79 -14.26 15.09
C SER A 232 6.48 -13.02 14.51
N VAL A 233 7.74 -13.13 14.11
CA VAL A 233 8.47 -12.01 13.47
C VAL A 233 7.83 -11.61 12.15
N CYS A 234 7.35 -12.58 11.36
CA CYS A 234 6.62 -12.29 10.13
C CYS A 234 5.32 -11.53 10.42
N PHE A 235 4.55 -11.98 11.42
CA PHE A 235 3.31 -11.32 11.83
C PHE A 235 3.55 -9.87 12.26
N ASP A 236 4.54 -9.63 13.13
CA ASP A 236 4.88 -8.29 13.59
C ASP A 236 5.37 -7.40 12.45
N TYR A 237 6.20 -7.95 11.56
CA TYR A 237 6.66 -7.24 10.38
C TYR A 237 5.48 -6.81 9.49
N ASP A 238 4.58 -7.74 9.16
CA ASP A 238 3.44 -7.48 8.28
C ASP A 238 2.45 -6.49 8.95
N TYR A 239 2.31 -6.56 10.27
CA TYR A 239 1.54 -5.58 11.05
C TYR A 239 2.11 -4.16 10.97
N TRP A 240 3.42 -3.97 11.18
CA TRP A 240 4.01 -2.62 11.07
C TRP A 240 4.05 -2.12 9.62
N ASP A 241 4.26 -3.02 8.66
CA ASP A 241 4.27 -2.71 7.23
C ASP A 241 2.89 -2.26 6.75
N SER A 242 1.80 -2.91 7.21
CA SER A 242 0.42 -2.48 6.95
C SER A 242 0.16 -1.04 7.38
N LYS A 243 0.59 -0.65 8.59
CA LYS A 243 0.46 0.73 9.10
C LYS A 243 1.27 1.74 8.30
N GLN A 244 2.50 1.37 7.93
CA GLN A 244 3.39 2.21 7.12
C GLN A 244 2.82 2.43 5.71
N LYS A 245 2.26 1.38 5.10
CA LYS A 245 1.57 1.43 3.80
C LYS A 245 0.29 2.25 3.88
N ALA A 246 -0.50 2.12 4.94
CA ALA A 246 -1.69 2.92 5.17
C ALA A 246 -1.34 4.42 5.23
N LEU A 247 -0.32 4.81 6.01
CA LEU A 247 0.14 6.21 6.06
C LEU A 247 0.59 6.71 4.67
N LYS A 248 1.34 5.91 3.91
CA LYS A 248 1.73 6.25 2.54
C LYS A 248 0.51 6.48 1.64
N LEU A 249 -0.48 5.59 1.71
CA LEU A 249 -1.73 5.70 0.96
C LEU A 249 -2.49 6.97 1.31
N TYR A 250 -2.55 7.33 2.60
CA TYR A 250 -3.19 8.56 3.05
C TYR A 250 -2.49 9.80 2.54
N ILE A 251 -1.16 9.89 2.68
CA ILE A 251 -0.38 11.03 2.16
C ILE A 251 -0.61 11.20 0.65
N ASN A 252 -0.53 10.11 -0.12
CA ASN A 252 -0.75 10.15 -1.57
C ASN A 252 -2.19 10.51 -1.94
N THR A 253 -3.17 9.98 -1.21
CA THR A 253 -4.59 10.29 -1.48
C THR A 253 -4.90 11.73 -1.08
N PHE A 254 -4.28 12.24 -0.01
CA PHE A 254 -4.39 13.63 0.41
C PHE A 254 -3.95 14.55 -0.72
N TYR A 255 -2.77 14.29 -1.26
CA TYR A 255 -2.22 15.00 -2.41
C TYR A 255 -3.16 14.99 -3.63
N GLY A 256 -3.61 13.79 -4.01
CA GLY A 256 -4.51 13.63 -5.15
C GLY A 256 -5.89 14.27 -4.93
N LYS A 257 -6.28 14.52 -3.67
CA LYS A 257 -7.51 15.26 -3.34
C LYS A 257 -7.29 16.76 -3.30
N ALA A 258 -6.12 17.22 -2.85
CA ALA A 258 -5.72 18.62 -2.93
C ALA A 258 -5.67 19.12 -4.38
N GLY A 259 -5.20 18.28 -5.31
CA GLY A 259 -5.20 18.63 -6.74
C GLY A 259 -6.53 18.42 -7.47
N ASN A 260 -7.58 17.91 -6.81
CA ASN A 260 -8.85 17.60 -7.47
C ASN A 260 -9.88 18.69 -7.18
N SER A 261 -10.24 19.44 -8.21
CA SER A 261 -11.17 20.56 -8.11
C SER A 261 -12.59 20.20 -7.64
N LYS A 262 -13.00 18.93 -7.79
CA LYS A 262 -14.27 18.38 -7.27
C LYS A 262 -14.15 17.87 -5.83
N SER A 263 -13.08 18.23 -5.13
CA SER A 263 -12.84 17.87 -3.73
C SER A 263 -13.11 19.09 -2.84
N PRO A 264 -13.77 18.92 -1.68
CA PRO A 264 -13.87 19.99 -0.69
C PRO A 264 -12.51 20.45 -0.13
N ILE A 265 -11.47 19.65 -0.32
CA ILE A 265 -10.10 19.93 0.15
C ILE A 265 -9.24 20.38 -1.03
N PHE A 266 -9.82 21.00 -2.06
CA PHE A 266 -9.06 21.46 -3.22
C PHE A 266 -8.13 22.60 -2.80
N LEU A 267 -6.84 22.43 -3.07
CA LEU A 267 -5.78 23.39 -2.77
C LEU A 267 -4.74 23.30 -3.88
N CYS A 268 -4.95 24.08 -4.94
CA CYS A 268 -4.17 24.00 -6.17
C CYS A 268 -2.72 24.40 -5.94
N GLU A 269 -2.50 25.41 -5.11
CA GLU A 269 -1.19 25.98 -4.76
C GLU A 269 -0.33 24.94 -4.06
N LEU A 270 -0.94 24.12 -3.20
CA LEU A 270 -0.24 23.01 -2.55
C LEU A 270 0.19 21.98 -3.57
N ALA A 271 -0.73 21.47 -4.40
CA ALA A 271 -0.45 20.44 -5.40
C ALA A 271 0.52 20.91 -6.50
N GLY A 272 0.41 22.18 -6.89
CA GLY A 272 1.33 22.83 -7.82
C GLY A 272 2.72 23.00 -7.19
N GLY A 273 2.78 23.60 -6.00
CA GLY A 273 4.03 23.89 -5.30
C GLY A 273 4.86 22.64 -5.02
N THR A 274 4.21 21.54 -4.62
CA THR A 274 4.86 20.23 -4.42
C THR A 274 5.39 19.61 -5.71
N THR A 275 4.63 19.70 -6.81
CA THR A 275 5.07 19.17 -8.12
C THR A 275 6.27 19.95 -8.63
N SER A 276 6.21 21.29 -8.53
CA SER A 276 7.30 22.19 -8.92
C SER A 276 8.54 21.95 -8.06
N ALA A 277 8.39 21.82 -6.74
CA ALA A 277 9.50 21.51 -5.83
C ALA A 277 10.11 20.13 -6.11
N GLY A 278 9.29 19.11 -6.43
CA GLY A 278 9.79 17.79 -6.83
C GLY A 278 10.65 17.85 -8.08
N LYS A 279 10.16 18.52 -9.13
CA LYS A 279 10.92 18.74 -10.38
C LYS A 279 12.20 19.52 -10.17
N TYR A 280 12.14 20.60 -9.39
CA TYR A 280 13.31 21.41 -9.04
C TYR A 280 14.40 20.57 -8.37
N ASN A 281 14.04 19.78 -7.35
CA ASN A 281 14.99 18.91 -6.65
C ASN A 281 15.54 17.80 -7.55
N LEU A 282 14.70 17.20 -8.40
CA LEU A 282 15.15 16.19 -9.35
C LEU A 282 16.19 16.77 -10.33
N ASN A 283 15.92 17.96 -10.86
CA ASN A 283 16.84 18.65 -11.77
C ASN A 283 18.17 19.02 -11.08
N LEU A 284 18.13 19.43 -9.80
CA LEU A 284 19.36 19.65 -9.01
C LEU A 284 20.21 18.38 -8.90
N VAL A 285 19.58 17.22 -8.66
CA VAL A 285 20.29 15.94 -8.60
C VAL A 285 20.85 15.56 -9.96
N VAL A 286 20.06 15.71 -11.03
CA VAL A 286 20.50 15.48 -12.43
C VAL A 286 21.77 16.29 -12.73
N GLU A 287 21.73 17.59 -12.46
CA GLU A 287 22.88 18.47 -12.70
C GLU A 287 24.12 18.03 -11.91
N PHE A 288 23.93 17.66 -10.64
CA PHE A 288 25.02 17.20 -9.77
C PHE A 288 25.66 15.90 -10.24
N VAL A 289 24.85 14.89 -10.61
CA VAL A 289 25.36 13.59 -11.06
C VAL A 289 26.02 13.67 -12.44
N THR A 290 25.48 14.50 -13.34
CA THR A 290 26.06 14.75 -14.67
C THR A 290 27.42 15.45 -14.54
N LYS A 291 27.55 16.44 -13.64
CA LYS A 291 28.85 17.09 -13.34
C LYS A 291 29.89 16.10 -12.83
N LYS A 292 29.49 15.05 -12.10
CA LYS A 292 30.36 13.96 -11.65
C LYS A 292 30.60 12.86 -12.69
N ARG A 293 30.19 13.07 -13.95
CA ARG A 293 30.34 12.12 -15.07
C ARG A 293 29.58 10.79 -14.91
N PHE A 294 28.54 10.75 -14.07
CA PHE A 294 27.60 9.63 -14.07
C PHE A 294 26.63 9.78 -15.24
N ARG A 295 26.34 8.67 -15.91
CA ARG A 295 25.35 8.65 -16.99
C ARG A 295 23.98 8.34 -16.40
N ILE A 296 22.94 8.99 -16.89
CA ILE A 296 21.56 8.74 -16.47
C ILE A 296 20.92 7.82 -17.51
N LYS A 297 20.49 6.63 -17.09
CA LYS A 297 19.80 5.65 -17.95
C LYS A 297 18.32 5.96 -18.08
N TYR A 298 17.69 6.31 -16.96
CA TYR A 298 16.26 6.53 -16.88
C TYR A 298 15.95 7.43 -15.67
N GLY A 299 14.84 8.14 -15.72
CA GLY A 299 14.31 8.90 -14.61
C GLY A 299 12.79 8.76 -14.54
N ASP A 300 12.27 8.61 -13.33
CA ASP A 300 10.85 8.74 -13.01
C ASP A 300 10.66 9.94 -12.06
N THR A 301 9.40 10.29 -11.80
CA THR A 301 8.90 11.39 -10.97
C THR A 301 9.71 11.66 -9.70
N ASN A 302 10.30 10.64 -9.09
CA ASN A 302 11.08 10.73 -7.86
C ASN A 302 12.33 9.82 -7.83
N SER A 303 12.80 9.30 -8.96
CA SER A 303 13.94 8.40 -9.00
C SER A 303 14.80 8.59 -10.25
N LEU A 304 16.10 8.34 -10.12
CA LEU A 304 17.05 8.34 -11.22
C LEU A 304 17.81 7.02 -11.22
N TYR A 305 17.89 6.40 -12.39
CA TYR A 305 18.68 5.21 -12.63
C TYR A 305 20.00 5.65 -13.25
N LEU A 306 21.07 5.47 -12.48
CA LEU A 306 22.41 5.94 -12.83
C LEU A 306 23.27 4.77 -13.30
N ILE A 307 24.20 5.06 -14.21
CA ILE A 307 25.26 4.17 -14.64
C ILE A 307 26.59 4.79 -14.22
N CYS A 308 27.40 4.01 -13.51
CA CYS A 308 28.75 4.40 -13.13
C CYS A 308 29.63 4.64 -14.36
N SER A 309 30.62 5.50 -14.21
CA SER A 309 31.66 5.69 -15.22
C SER A 309 32.54 4.44 -15.30
N ASN A 310 32.96 4.05 -16.52
CA ASN A 310 33.86 2.93 -16.75
C ASN A 310 35.19 3.06 -15.98
N LYS A 311 35.58 4.28 -15.62
CA LYS A 311 36.78 4.58 -14.81
C LYS A 311 36.86 3.78 -13.50
N TYR A 312 35.73 3.45 -12.89
CA TYR A 312 35.73 2.69 -11.64
C TYR A 312 36.02 1.20 -11.84
N TYR A 313 35.85 0.69 -13.06
CA TYR A 313 35.99 -0.72 -13.39
C TYR A 313 37.33 -1.05 -14.05
N GLU A 314 38.14 -0.05 -14.44
CA GLU A 314 39.43 -0.24 -15.17
C GLU A 314 40.31 -1.35 -14.56
N LYS A 315 40.52 -1.33 -13.24
CA LYS A 315 41.31 -2.38 -12.55
C LYS A 315 40.69 -3.77 -12.63
N CYS A 316 39.36 -3.85 -12.56
CA CYS A 316 38.62 -5.11 -12.63
C CYS A 316 38.61 -5.66 -14.07
N ASP A 317 38.43 -4.77 -15.05
CA ASP A 317 38.47 -5.07 -16.47
C ASP A 317 39.86 -5.59 -16.87
N GLU A 318 40.94 -4.91 -16.46
CA GLU A 318 42.32 -5.34 -16.71
C GLU A 318 42.61 -6.74 -16.16
N ALA A 319 42.22 -7.02 -14.92
CA ALA A 319 42.41 -8.34 -14.31
C ALA A 319 41.61 -9.44 -15.03
N PHE A 320 40.43 -9.11 -15.55
CA PHE A 320 39.64 -10.04 -16.37
C PHE A 320 40.28 -10.29 -17.74
N PHE A 321 40.78 -9.25 -18.41
CA PHE A 321 41.46 -9.38 -19.70
C PHE A 321 42.75 -10.20 -19.61
N ARG A 322 43.46 -10.14 -18.47
CA ARG A 322 44.64 -10.99 -18.19
C ARG A 322 44.30 -12.47 -17.93
N LYS A 323 43.02 -12.83 -17.90
CA LYS A 323 42.49 -14.17 -17.52
C LYS A 323 42.77 -14.57 -16.06
N ASP A 324 43.07 -13.59 -15.20
CA ASP A 324 43.30 -13.83 -13.76
C ASP A 324 41.99 -14.02 -12.98
N LEU A 325 40.84 -13.71 -13.60
CA LEU A 325 39.52 -13.76 -12.97
C LEU A 325 38.55 -14.66 -13.73
N PHE A 326 37.87 -15.55 -12.99
CA PHE A 326 36.67 -16.23 -13.48
C PHE A 326 35.50 -15.26 -13.64
N LYS A 327 34.62 -15.53 -14.61
CA LYS A 327 33.47 -14.67 -14.95
C LYS A 327 32.59 -14.32 -13.74
N GLU A 328 32.31 -15.28 -12.86
CA GLU A 328 31.48 -15.05 -11.66
C GLU A 328 32.13 -14.06 -10.68
N VAL A 329 33.45 -14.18 -10.49
CA VAL A 329 34.21 -13.31 -9.59
C VAL A 329 34.27 -11.89 -10.17
N TYR A 330 34.47 -11.76 -11.48
CA TYR A 330 34.44 -10.47 -12.17
C TYR A 330 33.10 -9.73 -11.98
N TRP A 331 31.97 -10.39 -12.22
CA TRP A 331 30.66 -9.75 -12.02
C TRP A 331 30.40 -9.40 -10.55
N THR A 332 30.84 -10.25 -9.62
CA THR A 332 30.72 -9.99 -8.19
C THR A 332 31.51 -8.73 -7.79
N GLU A 333 32.73 -8.60 -8.28
CA GLU A 333 33.59 -7.47 -7.98
C GLU A 333 33.07 -6.16 -8.58
N MET A 334 32.57 -6.21 -9.82
CA MET A 334 31.87 -5.09 -10.44
C MET A 334 30.68 -4.59 -9.60
N VAL A 335 29.86 -5.51 -9.07
CA VAL A 335 28.73 -5.14 -8.20
C VAL A 335 29.24 -4.52 -6.89
N ASN A 336 30.29 -5.08 -6.28
CA ASN A 336 30.88 -4.53 -5.05
C ASN A 336 31.40 -3.10 -5.24
N ILE A 337 32.17 -2.85 -6.31
CA ILE A 337 32.67 -1.53 -6.68
C ILE A 337 31.49 -0.56 -6.87
N THR A 338 30.47 -0.98 -7.61
CA THR A 338 29.27 -0.18 -7.87
C THR A 338 28.56 0.20 -6.56
N MET A 339 28.39 -0.74 -5.64
CA MET A 339 27.75 -0.51 -4.35
C MET A 339 28.51 0.52 -3.49
N ILE A 340 29.84 0.47 -3.48
CA ILE A 340 30.69 1.43 -2.76
C ILE A 340 30.58 2.82 -3.37
N VAL A 341 30.73 2.94 -4.69
CA VAL A 341 30.66 4.21 -5.42
C VAL A 341 29.28 4.85 -5.25
N MET A 342 28.21 4.08 -5.40
CA MET A 342 26.83 4.59 -5.24
C MET A 342 26.55 5.03 -3.80
N LYS A 343 27.08 4.33 -2.79
CA LYS A 343 26.97 4.75 -1.38
C LYS A 343 27.65 6.10 -1.14
N SER A 344 28.84 6.29 -1.72
CA SER A 344 29.56 7.57 -1.64
C SER A 344 28.80 8.69 -2.36
N LEU A 345 28.31 8.43 -3.59
CA LEU A 345 27.52 9.38 -4.36
C LEU A 345 26.26 9.81 -3.61
N ARG A 346 25.52 8.86 -3.02
CA ARG A 346 24.32 9.12 -2.22
C ARG A 346 24.59 10.12 -1.09
N ASN A 347 25.66 9.91 -0.33
CA ASN A 347 26.02 10.82 0.76
C ASN A 347 26.35 12.23 0.25
N GLN A 348 27.04 12.33 -0.89
CA GLN A 348 27.39 13.62 -1.50
C GLN A 348 26.16 14.35 -2.05
N VAL A 349 25.22 13.63 -2.66
CA VAL A 349 23.95 14.20 -3.13
C VAL A 349 23.11 14.68 -1.94
N ASN A 350 23.05 13.92 -0.84
CA ASN A 350 22.33 14.31 0.36
C ASN A 350 22.91 15.61 0.95
N ALA A 351 24.24 15.74 1.04
CA ALA A 351 24.89 16.97 1.46
C ALA A 351 24.60 18.14 0.51
N TYR A 352 24.62 17.90 -0.81
CA TYR A 352 24.30 18.92 -1.81
C TYR A 352 22.84 19.42 -1.70
N LEU A 353 21.89 18.49 -1.52
CA LEU A 353 20.48 18.83 -1.33
C LEU A 353 20.24 19.59 -0.04
N GLU A 354 20.93 19.23 1.04
CA GLU A 354 20.86 19.94 2.31
C GLU A 354 21.34 21.38 2.18
N ILE A 355 22.47 21.62 1.50
CA ILE A 355 22.99 22.97 1.23
C ILE A 355 22.00 23.79 0.38
N LYS A 356 21.44 23.20 -0.69
CA LYS A 356 20.54 23.92 -1.62
C LYS A 356 19.16 24.20 -1.03
N ASN A 357 18.65 23.29 -0.20
CA ASN A 357 17.32 23.43 0.39
C ASN A 357 17.35 24.09 1.79
N GLY A 358 18.50 24.09 2.46
CA GLY A 358 18.64 24.53 3.85
C GLY A 358 18.01 23.57 4.87
N THR A 359 17.69 22.34 4.47
CA THR A 359 17.04 21.33 5.34
C THR A 359 17.46 19.91 4.93
N SER A 360 17.53 19.01 5.91
CA SER A 360 17.83 17.58 5.71
C SER A 360 16.59 16.70 5.48
N TYR A 361 15.40 17.28 5.30
CA TYR A 361 14.16 16.52 5.05
C TYR A 361 14.19 15.69 3.76
N LEU A 362 14.96 16.14 2.76
CA LEU A 362 15.15 15.43 1.52
C LEU A 362 16.47 14.65 1.58
N SER A 363 16.34 13.33 1.70
CA SER A 363 17.45 12.39 1.64
C SER A 363 17.09 11.25 0.69
N ILE A 364 18.03 10.88 -0.18
CA ILE A 364 17.96 9.71 -1.06
C ILE A 364 18.74 8.52 -0.49
#